data_AF-X1L558-F1
#
_entry.id   AF-X1L558-F1
#
_cell.length_a   1.000
_cell.length_b   1.000
_cell.length_c   1.000
_cell.angle_alpha   90.00
_cell.angle_beta   90.00
_cell.angle_gamma   90.00
#
_symmetry.space_group_name_H-M   'P 1'
#
loop_
_entity.id
_entity.type
_entity.pdbx_description
1 polymer ?
#
loop_
_entity_poly.entity_id
_entity_poly.type
_entity_poly.pdbx_seq_one_letter_code
_entity_poly.pdbx_strand_id
1 'polypeptide(L)'
;MSLESPITYAEWYWKHRVDVEERIGKLSEAEIAPLLRGVINDIPTLQELPDGISNLLDFTAEPTGQWATAMLLNTGAEIVGGTVAQSAKPLTRHVTYASEKLFQSLKIDATMASTLFARNKIDLDVFNERLAWQGF
;
A
#
# COMPACT_ATOMS: atom_id res chain seq x y z
N MET A 1 19.88 -36.23 3.19
CA MET A 1 19.33 -35.00 3.79
C MET A 1 17.82 -35.15 3.76
N SER A 2 17.19 -35.34 4.92
CA SER A 2 15.73 -35.45 5.02
C SER A 2 15.23 -34.49 6.10
N LEU A 3 14.34 -33.58 5.71
CA LEU A 3 13.69 -32.66 6.65
C LEU A 3 12.54 -33.33 7.40
N GLU A 4 12.02 -34.46 6.92
CA GLU A 4 10.98 -35.24 7.61
C GLU A 4 11.52 -36.02 8.82
N SER A 5 12.82 -36.35 8.80
CA SER A 5 13.51 -37.03 9.89
C SER A 5 14.92 -36.44 10.02
N PRO A 6 15.04 -35.24 10.61
CA PRO A 6 16.32 -34.54 10.71
C PRO A 6 17.29 -35.32 11.59
N ILE A 7 18.50 -35.55 11.09
CA ILE A 7 19.55 -36.32 11.77
C ILE A 7 20.60 -35.37 12.37
N THR A 8 20.82 -34.24 11.72
CA THR A 8 21.77 -33.21 12.18
C THR A 8 21.04 -31.99 12.75
N TYR A 9 21.74 -31.22 13.60
CA TYR A 9 21.19 -29.96 14.13
C TYR A 9 20.81 -28.97 13.02
N ALA A 10 21.59 -28.90 11.94
CA ALA A 10 21.28 -28.03 10.81
C ALA A 10 19.96 -28.44 10.13
N GLU A 11 19.73 -29.73 9.91
CA GLU A 11 18.45 -30.23 9.37
C GLU A 11 17.29 -29.99 10.33
N TRP A 12 17.51 -30.20 11.64
CA TRP A 12 16.51 -29.93 12.67
C TRP A 12 16.09 -28.44 12.69
N TYR A 13 17.07 -27.54 12.67
CA TYR A 13 16.85 -26.09 12.64
C TYR A 13 16.07 -25.68 11.39
N TRP A 14 16.49 -26.18 10.22
CA TRP A 14 15.80 -25.87 8.97
C TRP A 14 14.37 -26.41 8.94
N LYS A 15 14.13 -27.63 9.43
CA LYS A 15 12.77 -28.19 9.55
C LYS A 15 11.90 -27.32 10.44
N HIS A 16 12.38 -26.93 11.62
CA HIS A 16 11.61 -26.10 12.54
C HIS A 16 11.30 -24.74 11.95
N ARG A 17 12.23 -24.14 11.21
CA ARG A 17 11.98 -22.89 10.49
C ARG A 17 10.88 -23.03 9.45
N VAL A 18 10.92 -24.08 8.62
CA VAL A 18 9.87 -24.36 7.62
C VAL A 18 8.51 -24.57 8.29
N ASP A 19 8.48 -25.29 9.43
CA ASP A 19 7.24 -25.51 10.20
C ASP A 19 6.66 -24.22 10.77
N VAL A 20 7.51 -23.31 11.24
CA VAL A 20 7.08 -21.97 11.68
C VAL A 20 6.50 -21.19 10.51
N GLU A 21 7.16 -21.19 9.34
CA GLU A 21 6.69 -20.48 8.16
C GLU A 21 5.35 -21.05 7.65
N GLU A 22 5.17 -22.38 7.64
CA GLU A 22 3.89 -23.02 7.32
C GLU A 22 2.78 -22.65 8.32
N ARG A 23 3.12 -22.61 9.62
CA ARG A 23 2.17 -22.22 10.66
C ARG A 23 1.74 -20.76 10.53
N ILE A 24 2.66 -19.85 10.24
CA ILE A 24 2.34 -18.44 9.95
C ILE A 24 1.44 -18.36 8.71
N GLY A 25 1.72 -19.15 7.67
CA GLY A 25 0.87 -19.35 6.50
C GLY A 25 -0.59 -19.61 6.88
N LYS A 26 -0.81 -20.73 7.58
CA LYS A 26 -2.14 -21.18 8.01
C LYS A 26 -2.86 -20.18 8.90
N LEU A 27 -2.15 -19.54 9.84
CA LEU A 27 -2.75 -18.53 10.72
C LEU A 27 -3.18 -17.28 9.95
N SER A 28 -2.35 -16.81 9.01
CA SER A 28 -2.68 -15.63 8.21
C SER A 28 -3.85 -15.90 7.25
N GLU A 29 -3.88 -17.08 6.62
CA GLU A 29 -5.02 -17.55 5.83
C GLU A 29 -6.31 -17.60 6.67
N ALA A 30 -6.24 -18.09 7.91
CA ALA A 30 -7.41 -18.22 8.78
C ALA A 30 -7.90 -16.90 9.40
N GLU A 31 -6.98 -16.01 9.80
CA GLU A 31 -7.31 -14.80 10.57
C GLU A 31 -7.37 -13.54 9.72
N ILE A 32 -6.48 -13.39 8.73
CA ILE A 32 -6.31 -12.15 7.97
C ILE A 32 -7.06 -12.18 6.65
N ALA A 33 -7.07 -13.32 5.94
CA ALA A 33 -7.76 -13.42 4.66
C ALA A 33 -9.28 -13.08 4.73
N PRO A 34 -10.04 -13.51 5.77
CA PRO A 34 -11.44 -13.12 5.91
C PRO A 34 -11.63 -11.62 6.12
N LEU A 35 -10.74 -10.96 6.88
CA LEU A 35 -10.79 -9.52 7.12
C LEU A 35 -10.51 -8.73 5.84
N LEU A 36 -9.48 -9.13 5.10
CA LEU A 36 -9.14 -8.54 3.81
C LEU A 36 -10.27 -8.70 2.79
N ARG A 37 -10.91 -9.88 2.76
CA ARG A 37 -12.07 -10.12 1.90
C ARG A 37 -13.24 -9.22 2.26
N GLY A 38 -13.51 -9.02 3.55
CA GLY A 38 -14.53 -8.07 4.01
C GLY A 38 -14.25 -6.67 3.48
N VAL A 39 -13.02 -6.18 3.65
CA VAL A 39 -12.61 -4.86 3.17
C VAL A 39 -12.70 -4.75 1.64
N ILE A 40 -12.24 -5.77 0.91
CA ILE A 40 -12.32 -5.81 -0.55
C ILE A 40 -13.80 -5.73 -0.97
N ASN A 41 -14.67 -6.61 -0.46
CA ASN A 41 -16.09 -6.65 -0.82
C ASN A 41 -16.84 -5.33 -0.54
N ASP A 42 -16.39 -4.54 0.42
CA ASP A 42 -16.98 -3.23 0.75
C ASP A 42 -16.53 -2.10 -0.19
N ILE A 43 -15.58 -2.34 -1.10
CA ILE A 43 -15.13 -1.37 -2.10
C ILE A 43 -16.24 -1.22 -3.16
N PRO A 44 -16.93 -0.07 -3.22
CA PRO A 44 -17.86 0.20 -4.31
C PRO A 44 -17.07 0.24 -5.63
N THR A 45 -17.70 -0.18 -6.73
CA THR A 45 -17.11 -0.24 -8.09
C THR A 45 -16.01 -1.28 -8.32
N LEU A 46 -15.85 -2.28 -7.45
CA LEU A 46 -14.96 -3.43 -7.69
C LEU A 46 -15.19 -4.12 -9.05
N GLN A 47 -16.46 -4.19 -9.46
CA GLN A 47 -16.89 -4.78 -10.74
C GLN A 47 -16.47 -3.96 -11.97
N GLU A 48 -16.00 -2.73 -11.76
CA GLU A 48 -15.54 -1.84 -12.83
C GLU A 48 -14.01 -1.92 -13.02
N LEU A 49 -13.32 -2.70 -12.19
CA LEU A 49 -11.88 -2.91 -12.32
C LEU A 49 -11.57 -3.81 -13.53
N PRO A 50 -10.46 -3.56 -14.24
CA PRO A 50 -9.97 -4.49 -15.25
C PRO A 50 -9.73 -5.88 -14.65
N ASP A 51 -10.02 -6.94 -15.43
CA ASP A 51 -9.97 -8.34 -14.98
C ASP A 51 -8.67 -8.70 -14.25
N GLY A 52 -7.52 -8.18 -14.71
CA GLY A 52 -6.23 -8.44 -14.07
C GLY A 52 -6.12 -7.92 -12.64
N ILE A 53 -6.79 -6.81 -12.32
CA ILE A 53 -6.81 -6.22 -10.97
C ILE A 53 -7.84 -6.94 -10.10
N SER A 54 -9.01 -7.28 -10.64
CA SER A 54 -10.00 -8.08 -9.91
C SER A 54 -9.41 -9.43 -9.50
N ASN A 55 -8.80 -10.15 -10.46
CA ASN A 55 -8.17 -11.44 -10.20
C ASN A 55 -7.04 -11.36 -9.16
N LEU A 56 -6.30 -10.25 -9.13
CA LEU A 56 -5.26 -10.04 -8.12
C LEU A 56 -5.85 -9.85 -6.73
N LEU A 57 -6.95 -9.11 -6.60
CA LEU A 57 -7.65 -8.90 -5.33
C LEU A 57 -8.33 -10.17 -4.82
N ASP A 58 -8.90 -10.97 -5.73
CA ASP A 58 -9.45 -12.28 -5.39
C ASP A 58 -8.34 -13.23 -4.91
N PHE A 59 -7.18 -13.23 -5.58
CA PHE A 59 -6.01 -14.01 -5.18
C PHE A 59 -5.46 -13.58 -3.81
N THR A 60 -5.45 -12.29 -3.48
CA THR A 60 -5.03 -11.83 -2.14
C THR A 60 -6.07 -12.13 -1.07
N ALA A 61 -7.35 -12.22 -1.41
CA ALA A 61 -8.41 -12.63 -0.49
C ALA A 61 -8.46 -14.16 -0.26
N GLU A 62 -7.83 -14.94 -1.15
CA GLU A 62 -7.69 -16.41 -1.11
C GLU A 62 -6.26 -16.86 -1.41
N PRO A 63 -5.27 -16.46 -0.59
CA PRO A 63 -3.90 -16.83 -0.87
C PRO A 63 -3.71 -18.33 -0.62
N THR A 64 -3.24 -19.06 -1.63
CA THR A 64 -2.84 -20.46 -1.47
C THR A 64 -1.32 -20.59 -1.49
N GLY A 65 -0.71 -20.95 -0.35
CA GLY A 65 0.71 -21.27 -0.22
C GLY A 65 1.59 -20.15 0.36
N GLN A 66 2.81 -20.50 0.77
CA GLN A 66 3.70 -19.61 1.56
C GLN A 66 3.98 -18.24 0.91
N TRP A 67 4.16 -18.20 -0.41
CA TRP A 67 4.44 -16.94 -1.12
C TRP A 67 3.22 -16.02 -1.17
N ALA A 68 2.01 -16.60 -1.24
CA ALA A 68 0.75 -15.89 -1.23
C ALA A 68 0.44 -15.32 0.17
N THR A 69 0.84 -16.02 1.24
CA THR A 69 0.78 -15.50 2.62
C THR A 69 1.62 -14.24 2.79
N ALA A 70 2.86 -14.21 2.29
CA ALA A 70 3.72 -13.04 2.41
C ALA A 70 3.11 -11.82 1.67
N MET A 71 2.50 -12.06 0.51
CA MET A 71 1.76 -11.05 -0.23
C MET A 71 0.54 -10.55 0.54
N LEU A 72 -0.29 -11.44 1.08
CA LEU A 72 -1.45 -11.11 1.93
C LEU A 72 -1.04 -10.21 3.10
N LEU A 73 0.02 -10.58 3.83
CA LEU A 73 0.49 -9.83 4.99
C LEU A 73 0.94 -8.42 4.60
N ASN A 74 1.67 -8.27 3.49
CA ASN A 74 2.13 -6.98 3.01
C ASN A 74 0.96 -6.11 2.50
N THR A 75 0.10 -6.65 1.65
CA THR A 75 -1.08 -5.93 1.13
C THR A 75 -2.05 -5.56 2.25
N GLY A 76 -2.29 -6.46 3.20
CA GLY A 76 -3.12 -6.18 4.37
C GLY A 76 -2.55 -5.08 5.25
N ALA A 77 -1.25 -5.12 5.54
CA ALA A 77 -0.57 -4.07 6.28
C ALA A 77 -0.64 -2.71 5.56
N GLU A 78 -0.51 -2.68 4.24
CA GLU A 78 -0.63 -1.47 3.43
C GLU A 78 -2.07 -0.92 3.41
N ILE A 79 -3.09 -1.76 3.25
CA ILE A 79 -4.49 -1.33 3.27
C ILE A 79 -4.88 -0.78 4.64
N VAL A 80 -4.54 -1.51 5.71
CA VAL A 80 -4.83 -1.08 7.10
C VAL A 80 -4.04 0.19 7.41
N GLY A 81 -2.74 0.20 7.14
CA GLY A 81 -1.88 1.37 7.37
C GLY A 81 -2.32 2.58 6.57
N GLY A 82 -2.67 2.41 5.29
CA GLY A 82 -3.18 3.45 4.41
C GLY A 82 -4.53 4.00 4.86
N THR A 83 -5.45 3.14 5.29
CA THR A 83 -6.77 3.55 5.80
C THR A 83 -6.64 4.31 7.12
N VAL A 84 -5.79 3.84 8.04
CA VAL A 84 -5.50 4.55 9.31
C VAL A 84 -4.82 5.89 9.02
N ALA A 85 -3.82 5.92 8.14
CA ALA A 85 -3.14 7.16 7.78
C ALA A 85 -4.10 8.17 7.14
N GLN A 86 -4.96 7.73 6.22
CA GLN A 86 -5.94 8.57 5.53
C GLN A 86 -7.02 9.10 6.49
N SER A 87 -7.56 8.24 7.36
CA SER A 87 -8.56 8.63 8.36
C SER A 87 -7.97 9.54 9.45
N ALA A 88 -6.68 9.42 9.75
CA ALA A 88 -5.96 10.29 10.65
C ALA A 88 -5.55 11.64 10.02
N LYS A 89 -5.64 11.81 8.69
CA LYS A 89 -5.27 13.09 8.02
C LYS A 89 -5.93 14.33 8.62
N PRO A 90 -7.24 14.35 8.95
CA PRO A 90 -7.84 15.51 9.60
C PRO A 90 -7.23 15.82 10.97
N LEU A 91 -6.85 14.78 11.73
CA LEU A 91 -6.23 14.93 13.04
C LEU A 91 -4.80 15.46 12.92
N THR A 92 -4.05 15.05 11.91
CA THR A 92 -2.64 15.45 11.73
C THR A 92 -2.46 16.74 10.91
N ARG A 93 -3.53 17.25 10.29
CA ARG A 93 -3.50 18.43 9.41
C ARG A 93 -2.87 19.67 10.05
N HIS A 94 -3.12 19.91 11.34
CA HIS A 94 -2.53 21.05 12.05
C HIS A 94 -1.00 20.94 12.17
N VAL A 95 -0.46 19.73 12.29
CA VAL A 95 0.98 19.48 12.30
C VAL A 95 1.56 19.75 10.91
N THR A 96 0.87 19.33 9.84
CA THR A 96 1.26 19.67 8.46
C THR A 96 1.34 21.19 8.26
N TYR A 97 0.32 21.96 8.70
CA TYR A 97 0.36 23.41 8.60
C TYR A 97 1.46 24.07 9.43
N ALA A 98 1.71 23.57 10.64
CA ALA A 98 2.83 24.04 11.46
C ALA A 98 4.19 23.75 10.79
N SER A 99 4.31 22.59 10.14
CA SER A 99 5.50 22.21 9.37
C SER A 99 5.66 23.09 8.13
N GLU A 100 4.61 23.32 7.34
CA GLU A 100 4.64 24.20 6.17
C GLU A 100 4.95 25.66 6.54
N LYS A 101 4.57 26.11 7.75
CA LYS A 101 4.98 27.41 8.29
C LYS A 101 6.50 27.51 8.51
N LEU A 102 7.16 26.40 8.88
CA LEU A 102 8.60 26.35 9.13
C LEU A 102 9.39 26.07 7.85
N PHE A 103 8.90 25.15 7.03
CA PHE A 103 9.49 24.71 5.76
C PHE A 103 8.70 25.30 4.59
N GLN A 104 8.62 26.63 4.56
CA GLN A 104 7.90 27.34 3.52
C GLN A 104 8.56 27.07 2.17
N SER A 105 7.82 26.44 1.27
CA SER A 105 8.19 26.41 -0.14
C SER A 105 7.61 27.66 -0.78
N LEU A 106 8.45 28.54 -1.33
CA LEU A 106 8.03 29.71 -2.12
C LEU A 106 7.43 29.30 -3.49
N LYS A 107 7.12 28.02 -3.68
CA LYS A 107 6.77 27.43 -4.96
C LYS A 107 5.26 27.24 -5.02
N ILE A 108 4.63 27.90 -5.98
CA ILE A 108 3.23 27.66 -6.35
C ILE A 108 3.06 26.25 -6.96
N ASP A 109 1.99 25.56 -6.58
CA ASP A 109 1.60 24.25 -7.16
C ASP A 109 0.98 24.42 -8.57
N ALA A 110 0.78 23.32 -9.30
CA ALA A 110 0.26 23.38 -10.68
C ALA A 110 -1.19 23.88 -10.78
N THR A 111 -2.01 23.70 -9.73
CA THR A 111 -3.41 24.20 -9.73
C THR A 111 -3.40 25.72 -9.61
N MET A 112 -2.58 26.24 -8.71
CA MET A 112 -2.33 27.67 -8.56
C MET A 112 -1.67 28.24 -9.82
N ALA A 113 -0.68 27.53 -10.40
CA ALA A 113 -0.03 27.93 -11.63
C ALA A 113 -1.02 28.01 -12.80
N SER A 114 -1.91 27.03 -12.96
CA SER A 114 -2.97 27.05 -13.98
C SER A 114 -3.90 28.25 -13.81
N THR A 115 -4.29 28.53 -12.57
CA THR A 115 -5.13 29.70 -12.24
C THR A 115 -4.42 31.03 -12.56
N LEU A 116 -3.13 31.12 -12.23
CA LEU A 116 -2.33 32.33 -12.47
C LEU A 116 -2.04 32.52 -13.96
N PHE A 117 -1.75 31.44 -14.69
CA PHE A 117 -1.51 31.46 -16.13
C PHE A 117 -2.78 31.87 -16.89
N ALA A 118 -3.94 31.29 -16.56
CA ALA A 118 -5.24 31.68 -17.13
C ALA A 118 -5.60 33.15 -16.86
N ARG A 119 -5.04 33.75 -15.79
CA ARG A 119 -5.23 35.16 -15.43
C ARG A 119 -4.11 36.07 -15.97
N ASN A 120 -3.23 35.57 -16.83
CA ASN A 120 -2.06 36.26 -17.37
C ASN A 120 -1.17 36.88 -16.28
N LYS A 121 -0.98 36.16 -15.16
CA LYS A 121 -0.15 36.59 -14.02
C LYS A 121 1.23 35.96 -13.99
N ILE A 122 1.44 34.91 -14.76
CA ILE A 122 2.73 34.23 -14.97
C ILE A 122 2.89 33.92 -16.45
N ASP A 123 4.13 33.79 -16.91
CA ASP A 123 4.44 33.42 -18.30
C ASP A 123 4.34 31.90 -18.52
N LEU A 124 4.43 31.51 -19.79
CA LEU A 124 4.32 30.13 -20.23
C LEU A 124 5.49 29.27 -19.73
N ASP A 125 6.69 29.84 -19.56
CA ASP A 125 7.87 29.10 -19.12
C ASP A 125 7.74 28.74 -17.64
N VAL A 126 7.30 29.70 -16.81
CA VAL A 126 6.97 29.48 -15.39
C VAL A 126 5.83 28.47 -15.28
N PHE A 127 4.79 28.56 -16.11
CA PHE A 127 3.70 27.59 -16.12
C PHE A 127 4.17 26.17 -16.45
N ASN A 128 4.97 26.00 -17.52
CA ASN A 128 5.51 24.71 -17.95
C ASN A 128 6.46 24.11 -16.92
N GLU A 129 7.29 24.94 -16.25
CA GLU A 129 8.14 24.48 -15.13
C GLU A 129 7.29 23.86 -14.01
N ARG A 130 6.13 24.47 -13.69
CA ARG A 130 5.24 23.94 -12.63
C ARG A 130 4.51 22.67 -13.01
N LEU A 131 4.17 22.51 -14.28
CA LEU A 131 3.60 21.25 -14.78
C LEU A 131 4.64 20.11 -14.71
N ALA A 132 5.86 20.36 -15.18
CA ALA A 132 6.93 19.37 -15.20
C ALA A 132 7.25 18.81 -13.80
N TRP A 133 7.21 19.64 -12.77
CA TRP A 133 7.47 19.19 -11.38
C TRP A 133 6.38 18.29 -10.81
N GLN A 134 5.17 18.32 -11.36
CA GLN A 134 4.09 17.40 -11.00
C GLN A 134 4.01 16.19 -11.93
N GLY A 135 4.95 16.06 -12.88
CA GLY A 135 5.04 14.93 -13.79
C GLY A 135 4.13 15.04 -15.02
N PHE A 136 3.72 16.26 -15.41
CA PHE A 136 2.97 16.54 -16.63
C PHE A 136 3.87 17.12 -17.73
#